data_AF-A0A2D9VTV4-F1
#
_entry.id   AF-A0A2D9VTV4-F1
#
_cell.length_a   1.000
_cell.length_b   1.000
_cell.length_c   1.000
_cell.angle_alpha   90.00
_cell.angle_beta   90.00
_cell.angle_gamma   90.00
#
_symmetry.space_group_name_H-M   'P 1'
#
loop_
_entity.id
_entity.type
_entity.pdbx_description
1 polymer ?
#
loop_
_entity_poly.entity_id
_entity_poly.type
_entity_poly.pdbx_seq_one_letter_code
_entity_poly.pdbx_strand_id
1 'polypeptide(L)' 'PTEPVSVGDDMAEFLQRIPGVYFLLGASVGNKYPHHNSRFDFDEKAMINGVKVFISCTLDFLNN' A
#
# COMPACT_ATOMS: atom_id res chain seq x y z
N PRO A 1 -0.50 -16.09 3.85
CA PRO A 1 -0.22 -14.80 4.55
C PRO A 1 1.17 -14.33 4.14
N THR A 2 1.36 -13.02 3.92
CA THR A 2 2.70 -12.46 3.72
C THR A 2 3.42 -12.35 5.06
N GLU A 3 4.74 -12.52 5.06
CA GLU A 3 5.55 -12.30 6.26
C GLU A 3 5.47 -10.84 6.73
N PRO A 4 5.54 -10.57 8.04
CA PRO A 4 5.63 -9.20 8.56
C PRO A 4 6.83 -8.46 7.97
N VAL A 5 6.64 -7.18 7.65
CA VAL A 5 7.72 -6.29 7.20
C VAL A 5 8.31 -5.53 8.39
N SER A 6 9.62 -5.29 8.36
CA SER A 6 10.32 -4.53 9.41
C SER A 6 10.21 -3.01 9.28
N VAL A 7 9.45 -2.52 8.28
CA VAL A 7 9.23 -1.09 8.04
C VAL A 7 8.29 -0.54 9.11
N GLY A 8 8.72 0.54 9.77
CA GLY A 8 7.85 1.35 10.63
C GLY A 8 7.16 2.45 9.81
N ASP A 9 5.88 2.66 10.07
CA ASP A 9 5.04 3.65 9.39
C ASP A 9 4.11 4.30 10.42
N ASP A 10 3.95 5.62 10.37
CA ASP A 10 3.11 6.36 11.32
C ASP A 10 1.61 6.13 11.11
N MET A 11 1.21 5.43 10.04
CA MET A 11 -0.14 4.87 9.87
C MET A 11 -0.60 4.05 11.10
N ALA A 12 0.32 3.46 11.86
CA ALA A 12 0.01 2.77 13.11
C ALA A 12 -0.73 3.67 14.12
N GLU A 13 -0.45 4.97 14.18
CA GLU A 13 -1.11 5.92 15.09
C GLU A 13 -2.60 6.08 14.77
N PHE A 14 -3.00 5.93 13.51
CA PHE A 14 -4.40 5.96 13.09
C PHE A 14 -5.08 4.62 13.38
N LEU A 15 -4.42 3.52 13.04
CA LEU A 15 -4.95 2.16 13.22
C LEU A 15 -5.11 1.75 14.69
N GLN A 16 -4.42 2.42 15.62
CA GLN A 16 -4.66 2.27 17.06
C GLN A 16 -5.95 2.93 17.55
N ARG A 17 -6.52 3.89 16.81
CA ARG A 17 -7.67 4.71 17.24
C ARG A 17 -8.98 4.30 16.60
N ILE A 18 -8.94 3.89 15.33
CA ILE A 18 -10.12 3.48 14.56
C ILE A 18 -9.82 2.19 13.78
N PRO A 19 -10.82 1.30 13.57
CA PRO A 19 -10.65 0.16 12.69
C PRO A 19 -10.26 0.62 11.29
N GLY A 20 -9.19 0.04 10.75
CA GLY A 20 -8.69 0.37 9.43
C GLY A 20 -7.79 -0.72 8.88
N VAL A 21 -7.31 -0.51 7.66
CA VAL A 21 -6.42 -1.43 6.96
C VAL A 21 -5.25 -0.66 6.35
N TYR A 22 -4.05 -1.21 6.49
CA TYR A 22 -2.84 -0.77 5.80
C TYR A 22 -2.27 -1.97 5.04
N PHE A 23 -1.89 -1.75 3.79
CA PHE A 23 -1.49 -2.82 2.89
C PHE A 23 -0.39 -2.37 1.93
N LEU A 24 0.38 -3.33 1.44
CA LEU A 24 1.40 -3.11 0.43
C LEU A 24 0.82 -3.39 -0.96
N LEU A 25 1.05 -2.47 -1.89
CA LEU A 25 0.70 -2.64 -3.30
C LEU A 25 1.95 -3.03 -4.10
N GLY A 26 1.88 -4.15 -4.82
CA GLY A 26 2.99 -4.60 -5.66
C GLY A 26 3.24 -3.64 -6.83
N ALA A 27 4.46 -3.11 -6.92
CA ALA A 27 4.88 -2.18 -7.97
C ALA A 27 6.33 -2.42 -8.44
N SER A 28 6.83 -3.66 -8.33
CA SER A 28 8.21 -3.98 -8.71
C SER A 28 8.44 -3.87 -10.22
N VAL A 29 9.55 -3.24 -10.62
CA VAL A 29 10.06 -3.21 -12.01
C VAL A 29 11.09 -4.31 -12.28
N GLY A 30 11.21 -5.31 -11.39
CA GLY A 30 12.16 -6.42 -11.51
C GLY A 30 13.61 -6.10 -11.12
N ASN A 31 13.88 -4.88 -10.64
CA ASN A 31 15.16 -4.51 -10.04
C ASN A 31 15.19 -4.85 -8.53
N LYS A 32 16.36 -4.70 -7.88
CA LYS A 32 16.56 -4.98 -6.44
C LYS A 32 16.72 -3.71 -5.60
N TYR A 33 16.36 -2.53 -6.12
CA TYR A 33 16.56 -1.27 -5.41
C TYR A 33 15.37 -0.98 -4.47
N PRO A 34 15.57 -0.96 -3.15
CA PRO A 34 14.48 -0.75 -2.19
C PRO A 34 14.05 0.72 -2.10
N HIS A 35 12.96 1.00 -1.35
CA HIS A 35 12.29 2.31 -1.25
C HIS A 35 13.20 3.51 -0.90
N HIS A 36 14.30 3.31 -0.17
CA HIS A 36 15.24 4.39 0.22
C HIS A 36 16.53 4.43 -0.61
N ASN A 37 16.60 3.67 -1.70
CA ASN A 37 17.77 3.65 -2.57
C ASN A 37 17.72 4.81 -3.58
N SER A 38 18.88 5.41 -3.92
CA SER A 38 18.96 6.49 -4.93
C SER A 38 18.58 6.05 -6.35
N ARG A 39 18.46 4.75 -6.60
CA ARG A 39 18.02 4.14 -7.86
C ARG A 39 16.64 3.48 -7.72
N PHE A 40 15.89 3.81 -6.67
CA PHE A 40 14.52 3.34 -6.51
C PHE A 40 13.68 3.71 -7.73
N ASP A 41 12.84 2.78 -8.15
CA ASP A 41 11.91 2.92 -9.26
C ASP A 41 10.74 1.95 -9.06
N PHE A 42 9.59 2.22 -9.66
CA PHE A 42 8.38 1.41 -9.53
C PHE A 42 7.54 1.39 -10.81
N ASP A 43 6.74 0.33 -11.03
CA ASP A 43 5.89 0.22 -12.21
C ASP A 43 4.66 1.12 -12.04
N GLU A 44 4.64 2.26 -12.76
CA GLU A 44 3.53 3.23 -12.72
C GLU A 44 2.17 2.61 -13.07
N LYS A 45 2.12 1.47 -13.78
CA LYS A 45 0.87 0.73 -14.01
C LYS A 45 0.21 0.27 -12.71
N ALA A 46 0.98 0.11 -11.63
CA ALA A 46 0.46 -0.21 -10.31
C ALA A 46 -0.46 0.89 -9.76
N MET A 47 -0.29 2.16 -10.17
CA MET A 47 -1.15 3.27 -9.73
C MET A 47 -2.62 3.02 -10.08
N ILE A 48 -2.90 2.42 -11.24
CA ILE A 48 -4.26 2.05 -11.66
C ILE A 48 -4.88 1.07 -10.66
N ASN A 49 -4.10 0.10 -10.18
CA ASN A 49 -4.58 -0.86 -9.18
C ASN A 49 -4.80 -0.18 -7.83
N GLY A 50 -3.93 0.73 -7.42
CA GLY A 50 -4.09 1.52 -6.20
C GLY A 50 -5.40 2.32 -6.21
N VAL A 51 -5.67 3.06 -7.29
CA VAL A 51 -6.92 3.83 -7.46
C VAL A 51 -8.14 2.92 -7.42
N LYS A 52 -8.10 1.78 -8.13
CA LYS A 52 -9.20 0.80 -8.12
C LYS A 52 -9.49 0.29 -6.72
N VAL A 53 -8.47 -0.10 -5.96
CA VAL A 53 -8.65 -0.58 -4.58
C VAL A 53 -9.30 0.49 -3.71
N PHE A 54 -8.79 1.72 -3.72
CA PHE A 54 -9.37 2.79 -2.91
C PHE A 54 -10.82 3.11 -3.29
N ILE A 55 -11.14 3.20 -4.59
CA ILE A 55 -12.51 3.48 -5.05
C ILE A 55 -13.44 2.32 -4.68
N SER A 56 -13.04 1.08 -4.97
CA SER A 56 -13.86 -0.09 -4.65
C SER A 56 -14.12 -0.21 -3.16
N CYS A 57 -13.10 -0.08 -2.30
CA CYS A 57 -13.27 -0.10 -0.85
C CYS A 57 -14.15 1.04 -0.36
N THR A 58 -14.00 2.24 -0.91
CA THR A 58 -14.83 3.40 -0.53
C THR A 58 -16.29 3.19 -0.89
N LEU A 59 -16.57 2.74 -2.11
CA LEU A 59 -17.94 2.47 -2.56
C LEU A 59 -18.56 1.32 -1.76
N ASP A 60 -17.84 0.23 -1.56
CA ASP A 60 -18.31 -0.91 -0.76
C ASP A 60 -18.63 -0.50 0.68
N PHE A 61 -17.72 0.24 1.33
CA PHE A 61 -17.90 0.69 2.71
C PHE A 61 -19.06 1.68 2.90
N LEU A 62 -19.30 2.57 1.92
CA LEU A 62 -20.34 3.60 2.02
C LEU A 62 -21.72 3.15 1.54
N ASN A 63 -21.82 2.08 0.75
CA ASN A 63 -23.07 1.69 0.08
C ASN A 63 -24.03 0.82 0.91
N ASN A 64 -23.72 0.46 2.17
CA ASN A 64 -24.56 -0.35 3.08
C ASN A 64 -25.34 -1.51 2.41
#